data_AF-A0A813JVG6-F1
#
_entry.id   AF-A0A813JVG6-F1
#
_cell.length_a   1.000
_cell.length_b   1.000
_cell.length_c   1.000
_cell.angle_alpha   90.00
_cell.angle_beta   90.00
_cell.angle_gamma   90.00
#
_symmetry.space_group_name_H-M   'P 1'
#
loop_
_entity.id
_entity.type
_entity.pdbx_description
1 polymer ?
#
loop_
_entity_poly.entity_id
_entity_poly.type
_entity_poly.pdbx_seq_one_letter_code
_entity_poly.pdbx_strand_id
1 'polypeptide(L)'
;ISKDYLDYNSHSQISKDGLTRTVSGPELTRTVSAWRDRTNMDQKEAKTVLFLHNPDQLTSSRDCNLAEMEVATALNKVMREISSEAELVVTNLPDMNPGQNALGYCQYVEELTKELRVILLRGTNTEVITAFT
;
A
#
# COMPACT_ATOMS: atom_id res chain seq x y z
N ILE A 1 -13.61 -20.66 -12.58
CA ILE A 1 -13.27 -20.03 -11.30
C ILE A 1 -12.79 -21.15 -10.39
N SER A 2 -11.48 -21.23 -10.16
CA SER A 2 -10.86 -22.33 -9.41
C SER A 2 -11.33 -22.30 -7.95
N LYS A 3 -11.59 -23.47 -7.37
CA LYS A 3 -12.10 -23.65 -5.99
C LYS A 3 -11.10 -23.20 -4.91
N ASP A 4 -9.85 -22.96 -5.28
CA ASP A 4 -8.75 -22.75 -4.34
C ASP A 4 -8.76 -21.37 -3.65
N TYR A 5 -9.56 -20.41 -4.13
CA TYR A 5 -9.63 -19.07 -3.52
C TYR A 5 -10.62 -18.97 -2.35
N LEU A 6 -11.47 -19.98 -2.13
CA LEU A 6 -12.51 -19.95 -1.09
C LEU A 6 -12.07 -20.54 0.26
N ASP A 7 -10.94 -21.25 0.32
CA ASP A 7 -10.51 -21.96 1.52
C ASP A 7 -9.54 -21.18 2.43
N TYR A 8 -9.13 -19.97 2.06
CA TYR A 8 -8.17 -19.20 2.87
C TYR A 8 -8.79 -18.45 4.06
N ASN A 9 -10.12 -18.46 4.22
CA ASN A 9 -10.82 -17.60 5.19
C ASN A 9 -11.45 -18.31 6.38
N SER A 10 -11.00 -19.53 6.74
CA SER A 10 -11.67 -20.37 7.74
C SER A 10 -10.88 -20.67 9.02
N HIS A 11 -9.71 -20.09 9.26
CA HIS A 11 -8.98 -20.30 10.53
C HIS A 11 -8.26 -19.05 11.06
N SER A 12 -8.97 -18.21 11.81
CA SER A 12 -8.38 -17.53 12.97
C SER A 12 -9.46 -17.18 14.00
N GLN A 13 -9.81 -18.17 14.83
CA GLN A 13 -10.37 -17.86 16.14
C GLN A 13 -9.23 -17.38 17.03
N ILE A 14 -9.13 -16.06 17.22
CA ILE A 14 -8.25 -15.48 18.24
C ILE A 14 -9.09 -15.19 19.48
N SER A 15 -8.63 -15.81 20.56
CA SER A 15 -9.18 -15.79 21.91
C SER A 15 -9.49 -14.37 22.42
N LYS A 16 -10.68 -14.22 23.01
CA LYS A 16 -11.02 -13.11 23.89
C LYS A 16 -10.34 -13.38 25.23
N ASP A 17 -9.20 -12.75 25.47
CA ASP A 17 -8.67 -12.37 26.79
C ASP A 17 -7.22 -11.86 26.64
N GLY A 18 -6.98 -10.58 26.92
CA GLY A 18 -5.62 -10.07 27.20
C GLY A 18 -5.23 -8.76 26.52
N LEU A 19 -5.42 -7.66 27.28
CA LEU A 19 -4.62 -6.41 27.25
C LEU A 19 -5.00 -5.30 26.26
N THR A 20 -6.24 -4.83 26.30
CA THR A 20 -6.55 -3.42 26.04
C THR A 20 -6.18 -2.58 27.28
N ARG A 21 -4.97 -2.01 27.30
CA ARG A 21 -4.66 -0.91 28.22
C ARG A 21 -5.13 0.40 27.59
N THR A 22 -6.35 0.79 27.93
CA THR A 22 -6.86 2.15 27.68
C THR A 22 -6.08 3.11 28.56
N VAL A 23 -5.05 3.76 28.03
CA VAL A 23 -4.33 4.83 28.74
C VAL A 23 -5.07 6.14 28.47
N SER A 24 -6.15 6.38 29.23
CA SER A 24 -6.82 7.67 29.30
C SER A 24 -6.01 8.58 30.23
N GLY A 25 -5.07 9.34 29.68
CA GLY A 25 -4.28 10.32 30.42
C GLY A 25 -3.88 11.52 29.55
N PRO A 26 -3.63 12.70 30.15
CA PRO A 26 -3.33 13.98 29.47
C PRO A 26 -2.01 13.99 28.67
N GLU A 27 -1.31 12.86 28.60
CA GLU A 27 0.00 12.68 27.98
C GLU A 27 -0.10 12.47 26.47
N LEU A 28 -1.20 11.87 25.98
CA LEU A 28 -1.48 11.78 24.54
C LEU A 28 -1.81 13.15 23.93
N THR A 29 -2.43 14.05 24.70
CA THR A 29 -2.79 15.39 24.22
C THR A 29 -1.55 16.24 23.97
N ARG A 30 -0.49 16.08 24.79
CA ARG A 30 0.79 16.77 24.61
C ARG A 30 1.58 16.26 23.41
N THR A 31 1.55 14.96 23.16
CA THR A 31 2.22 14.38 21.99
C THR A 31 1.51 14.79 20.71
N VAL A 32 0.17 14.76 20.65
CA VAL A 32 -0.57 15.20 19.45
C VAL A 32 -0.40 16.72 19.20
N SER A 33 -0.37 17.56 20.25
CA SER A 33 -0.12 19.00 20.08
C SER A 33 1.32 19.31 19.65
N ALA A 34 2.32 18.57 20.14
CA ALA A 34 3.72 18.77 19.77
C ALA A 34 4.01 18.41 18.30
N TRP A 35 3.19 17.55 17.70
CA TRP A 35 3.24 17.25 16.26
C TRP A 35 2.48 18.31 15.45
N ARG A 36 1.42 18.91 16.03
CA ARG A 36 0.64 20.00 15.43
C ARG A 36 1.42 21.30 15.30
N ASP A 37 2.28 21.61 16.27
CA ASP A 37 3.11 22.83 16.24
C ASP A 37 4.36 22.69 15.36
N ARG A 38 4.77 21.45 15.03
CA ARG A 38 5.87 21.18 14.09
C ARG A 38 5.44 21.19 12.62
N THR A 39 4.13 21.15 12.36
CA THR A 39 3.53 21.14 11.01
C THR A 39 2.98 22.50 10.61
N ASN A 40 3.70 23.58 10.90
CA ASN A 40 3.55 24.84 10.17
C ASN A 40 4.23 24.74 8.78
N MET A 41 4.10 23.57 8.13
CA MET A 41 4.36 23.40 6.71
C MET A 41 3.07 23.73 6.00
N ASP A 42 3.18 24.59 4.99
CA ASP A 42 2.09 25.05 4.16
C ASP A 42 1.20 23.85 3.77
N GLN A 43 -0.12 23.93 4.01
CA GLN A 43 -1.06 22.82 3.74
C GLN A 43 -1.07 22.37 2.26
N LYS A 44 -0.39 23.12 1.38
CA LYS A 44 -0.10 22.75 -0.01
C LYS A 44 0.95 21.65 -0.15
N GLU A 45 1.95 21.56 0.74
CA GLU A 45 3.08 20.63 0.60
C GLU A 45 2.80 19.24 1.17
N ALA A 46 1.94 19.13 2.19
CA ALA A 46 1.55 17.85 2.77
C ALA A 46 0.74 16.95 1.81
N LYS A 47 0.19 17.53 0.73
CA LYS A 47 -0.51 16.78 -0.33
C LYS A 47 0.43 15.97 -1.22
N THR A 48 1.73 16.26 -1.22
CA THR A 48 2.66 15.75 -2.23
C THR A 48 3.33 14.44 -1.85
N VAL A 49 3.30 14.04 -0.57
CA VAL A 49 4.08 12.88 -0.08
C VAL A 49 3.22 11.65 0.20
N LEU A 50 1.91 11.82 0.39
CA LEU A 50 1.01 10.70 0.64
C LEU A 50 0.44 10.13 -0.66
N PHE A 51 0.59 8.81 -0.81
CA PHE A 51 -0.09 8.00 -1.82
C PHE A 51 -1.62 8.04 -1.70
N LEU A 52 -2.14 8.55 -0.58
CA LEU A 52 -3.56 8.64 -0.26
C LEU A 52 -4.10 10.01 -0.63
N HIS A 53 -5.16 10.03 -1.42
CA HIS A 53 -5.84 11.26 -1.82
C HIS A 53 -6.88 11.71 -0.79
N ASN A 54 -7.42 10.79 0.03
CA ASN A 54 -8.41 11.05 1.08
C ASN A 54 -8.25 10.04 2.24
N PRO A 55 -8.26 10.45 3.53
CA PRO A 55 -8.29 9.55 4.68
C PRO A 55 -9.41 8.48 4.64
N ASP A 56 -10.56 8.76 4.02
CA ASP A 56 -11.66 7.79 3.88
C ASP A 56 -11.25 6.54 3.07
N GLN A 57 -10.21 6.66 2.24
CA GLN A 57 -9.67 5.55 1.45
C GLN A 57 -8.96 4.50 2.34
N LEU A 58 -8.50 4.86 3.54
CA LEU A 58 -7.86 3.94 4.48
C LEU A 58 -8.85 3.00 5.17
N THR A 59 -10.08 3.45 5.38
CA THR A 59 -11.09 2.73 6.18
C THR A 59 -12.07 1.94 5.31
N SER A 60 -11.97 2.07 3.99
CA SER A 60 -12.86 1.37 3.07
C SER A 60 -12.45 -0.09 2.93
N SER A 61 -13.43 -0.98 3.08
CA SER A 61 -13.30 -2.43 2.97
C SER A 61 -13.73 -2.96 1.59
N ARG A 62 -13.62 -2.13 0.54
CA ARG A 62 -14.04 -2.53 -0.81
C ARG A 62 -12.87 -3.24 -1.49
N ASP A 63 -13.14 -4.39 -2.08
CA ASP A 63 -12.12 -5.11 -2.84
C ASP A 63 -11.68 -4.34 -4.10
N CYS A 64 -10.55 -4.74 -4.64
CA CYS A 64 -10.01 -4.30 -5.92
C CYS A 64 -11.00 -4.59 -7.06
N ASN A 65 -11.10 -3.67 -8.01
CA ASN A 65 -11.93 -3.88 -9.18
C ASN A 65 -11.38 -5.02 -10.04
N LEU A 66 -12.27 -5.83 -10.61
CA LEU A 66 -11.90 -6.98 -11.44
C LEU A 66 -11.05 -6.59 -12.65
N ALA A 67 -11.35 -5.47 -13.31
CA ALA A 67 -10.56 -5.00 -14.44
C ALA A 67 -9.12 -4.62 -14.05
N GLU A 68 -8.92 -4.05 -12.86
CA GLU A 68 -7.59 -3.72 -12.35
C GLU A 68 -6.84 -4.99 -11.95
N MET A 69 -7.54 -5.95 -11.34
CA MET A 69 -6.98 -7.26 -11.02
C MET A 69 -6.51 -8.01 -12.27
N GLU A 70 -7.30 -8.02 -13.35
CA GLU A 70 -6.92 -8.66 -14.61
C GLU A 70 -5.65 -8.04 -15.21
N VAL A 71 -5.50 -6.72 -15.11
CA VAL A 71 -4.28 -6.02 -15.53
C VAL A 71 -3.09 -6.41 -14.66
N ALA A 72 -3.26 -6.49 -13.34
CA ALA A 72 -2.19 -6.93 -12.42
C ALA A 72 -1.73 -8.35 -12.75
N THR A 73 -2.66 -9.29 -12.92
CA THR A 73 -2.35 -10.68 -13.27
C THR A 73 -1.64 -10.78 -14.63
N ALA A 74 -2.10 -10.03 -15.64
CA ALA A 74 -1.48 -10.04 -16.96
C ALA A 74 -0.04 -9.48 -16.91
N LEU A 75 0.17 -8.39 -16.19
CA LEU A 75 1.49 -7.78 -16.05
C LEU A 75 2.43 -8.68 -15.24
N ASN A 76 1.96 -9.27 -14.14
CA ASN A 76 2.72 -10.24 -13.36
C ASN A 76 3.19 -11.42 -14.24
N LYS A 77 2.28 -11.96 -15.06
CA LYS A 77 2.61 -13.05 -15.99
C LYS A 77 3.76 -12.67 -16.92
N VAL A 78 3.70 -11.50 -17.55
CA VAL A 78 4.75 -11.00 -18.45
C VAL A 78 6.07 -10.79 -17.69
N MET A 79 6.02 -10.18 -16.50
CA MET A 79 7.20 -9.97 -15.67
C MET A 79 7.88 -11.30 -15.31
N ARG A 80 7.11 -12.33 -14.98
CA ARG A 80 7.60 -13.67 -14.67
C ARG A 80 8.18 -14.38 -15.89
N GLU A 81 7.56 -14.25 -17.06
CA GLU A 81 8.04 -14.88 -18.29
C GLU A 81 9.40 -14.30 -18.71
N ILE A 82 9.56 -12.97 -18.61
CA ILE A 82 10.79 -12.28 -19.03
C ILE A 82 11.88 -12.34 -17.96
N SER A 83 11.50 -12.33 -16.67
CA SER A 83 12.42 -12.19 -15.54
C SER A 83 12.52 -13.47 -14.70
N SER A 84 12.25 -14.63 -15.28
CA SER A 84 12.20 -15.93 -14.57
C SER A 84 13.51 -16.30 -13.88
N GLU A 85 14.65 -15.90 -14.45
CA GLU A 85 15.99 -16.14 -13.91
C GLU A 85 16.55 -14.95 -13.11
N ALA A 86 15.79 -13.86 -12.99
CA ALA A 86 16.27 -12.67 -12.28
C ALA A 86 16.34 -12.93 -10.77
N GLU A 87 17.44 -12.50 -10.14
CA GLU A 87 17.54 -12.56 -8.68
C GLU A 87 16.63 -11.53 -8.00
N LEU A 88 16.38 -10.41 -8.68
CA LEU A 88 15.57 -9.31 -8.19
C LEU A 88 14.95 -8.56 -9.37
N VAL A 89 13.67 -8.24 -9.26
CA VAL A 89 12.96 -7.39 -10.22
C VAL A 89 12.75 -6.01 -9.59
N VAL A 90 13.19 -4.96 -10.27
CA VAL A 90 12.94 -3.58 -9.85
C VAL A 90 11.88 -3.00 -10.77
N THR A 91 10.76 -2.56 -10.21
CA THR A 91 9.68 -1.95 -10.98
C THR A 91 9.08 -0.77 -10.24
N ASN A 92 8.31 0.04 -10.95
CA ASN A 92 7.65 1.19 -10.36
C ASN A 92 6.53 0.73 -9.42
N LEU A 93 6.38 1.43 -8.29
CA LEU A 93 5.21 1.33 -7.44
C LEU A 93 4.05 2.04 -8.16
N PRO A 94 2.93 1.35 -8.44
CA PRO A 94 1.75 1.95 -9.04
C PRO A 94 1.19 3.07 -8.18
N ASP A 95 0.66 4.12 -8.80
CA ASP A 95 -0.11 5.14 -8.06
C ASP A 95 -1.50 4.59 -7.72
N MET A 96 -2.04 5.01 -6.57
CA MET A 96 -3.42 4.70 -6.22
C MET A 96 -4.34 5.66 -6.98
N ASN A 97 -5.29 5.12 -7.74
CA ASN A 97 -6.21 5.94 -8.52
C ASN A 97 -7.13 6.77 -7.60
N PRO A 98 -7.53 8.00 -8.00
CA PRO A 98 -8.53 8.77 -7.27
C PRO A 98 -9.84 7.98 -7.14
N GLY A 99 -10.28 7.70 -5.92
CA GLY A 99 -11.49 6.92 -5.65
C GLY A 99 -11.28 5.42 -5.40
N GLN A 100 -10.06 4.91 -5.58
CA GLN A 100 -9.69 3.60 -5.01
C GLN A 100 -9.60 3.66 -3.49
N ASN A 101 -9.60 2.51 -2.86
CA ASN A 101 -9.34 2.39 -1.43
C ASN A 101 -8.03 1.64 -1.18
N ALA A 102 -7.51 1.76 0.04
CA ALA A 102 -6.24 1.17 0.43
C ALA A 102 -6.25 -0.36 0.32
N LEU A 103 -7.37 -1.02 0.67
CA LEU A 103 -7.46 -2.48 0.58
C LEU A 103 -7.36 -2.97 -0.87
N GLY A 104 -8.16 -2.42 -1.77
CA GLY A 104 -8.13 -2.77 -3.19
C GLY A 104 -6.78 -2.46 -3.84
N TYR A 105 -6.14 -1.34 -3.46
CA TYR A 105 -4.78 -1.02 -3.92
C TYR A 105 -3.75 -2.04 -3.43
N CYS A 106 -3.79 -2.45 -2.15
CA CYS A 106 -2.92 -3.49 -1.63
C CYS A 106 -3.13 -4.82 -2.37
N GLN A 107 -4.38 -5.24 -2.59
CA GLN A 107 -4.70 -6.45 -3.35
C GLN A 107 -4.14 -6.39 -4.79
N TYR A 108 -4.22 -5.22 -5.44
CA TYR A 108 -3.62 -5.00 -6.75
C TYR A 108 -2.10 -5.19 -6.73
N VAL A 109 -1.41 -4.57 -5.76
CA VAL A 109 0.05 -4.67 -5.61
C VAL A 109 0.49 -6.09 -5.26
N GLU A 110 -0.27 -6.79 -4.41
CA GLU A 110 -0.05 -8.20 -4.06
C GLU A 110 -0.13 -9.09 -5.29
N GLU A 111 -1.18 -8.95 -6.11
CA GLU A 111 -1.32 -9.75 -7.33
C GLU A 111 -0.23 -9.41 -8.35
N LEU A 112 0.11 -8.13 -8.51
CA LEU A 112 1.16 -7.67 -9.41
C LEU A 112 2.53 -8.26 -9.06
N THR A 113 2.85 -8.40 -7.77
CA THR A 113 4.16 -8.86 -7.28
C THR A 113 4.21 -10.33 -6.88
N LYS A 114 3.12 -11.05 -7.09
CA LYS A 114 2.97 -12.46 -6.72
C LYS A 114 4.10 -13.32 -7.29
N GLU A 115 4.68 -14.15 -6.43
CA GLU A 115 5.75 -15.11 -6.77
C GLU A 115 7.04 -14.47 -7.34
N LEU A 116 7.24 -13.16 -7.15
CA LEU A 116 8.44 -12.44 -7.57
C LEU A 116 9.14 -11.80 -6.37
N ARG A 117 10.48 -11.74 -6.43
CA ARG A 117 11.27 -10.91 -5.52
C ARG A 117 11.36 -9.51 -6.12
N VAL A 118 10.53 -8.59 -5.64
CA VAL A 118 10.37 -7.25 -6.24
C VAL A 118 10.79 -6.15 -5.28
N ILE A 119 11.49 -5.14 -5.79
CA ILE A 119 11.58 -3.81 -5.17
C ILE A 119 10.68 -2.86 -5.95
N LEU A 120 9.74 -2.24 -5.25
CA LEU A 120 8.84 -1.22 -5.80
C LEU A 120 9.42 0.17 -5.55
N LEU A 121 9.62 0.94 -6.61
CA LEU A 121 10.21 2.27 -6.55
C LEU A 121 9.19 3.35 -6.92
N ARG A 122 9.22 4.46 -6.19
CA ARG A 122 8.46 5.66 -6.51
C ARG A 122 9.34 6.88 -6.31
N GLY A 123 9.54 7.65 -7.36
CA GLY A 123 10.14 8.98 -7.27
C GLY A 123 9.13 10.02 -6.82
N THR A 124 9.62 11.13 -6.30
CA THR A 124 8.84 12.34 -6.00
C THR A 124 8.63 13.22 -7.23
N ASN A 125 9.14 12.80 -8.41
CA ASN A 125 9.18 13.57 -9.66
C ASN A 125 10.00 14.87 -9.56
N THR A 126 10.85 14.98 -8.54
CA THR A 126 11.78 16.10 -8.36
C THR A 126 13.24 15.67 -8.56
N GLU A 127 13.47 14.36 -8.64
CA GLU A 127 14.79 13.78 -8.82
C GLU A 127 15.31 14.00 -10.25
N VAL A 128 16.56 14.46 -10.36
CA VAL A 128 17.26 14.63 -11.63
C VAL A 128 18.58 13.86 -11.55
N ILE A 129 18.80 12.92 -12.48
CA ILE A 129 20.05 12.16 -12.57
C ILE A 129 21.04 12.95 -13.41
N THR A 130 21.99 13.61 -12.76
CA THR A 130 22.97 14.48 -13.42
C THR A 130 24.31 13.80 -13.74
N ALA A 131 24.54 12.60 -13.22
CA ALA A 131 25.74 11.81 -13.50
C ALA A 131 25.41 10.31 -13.45
N PHE A 132 26.00 9.55 -14.37
CA PHE A 132 26.02 8.09 -14.35
C PHE A 132 27.45 7.68 -14.04
N THR A 133 27.61 6.74 -13.10
CA THR A 133 28.92 6.24 -12.64
C THR A 133 29.13 4.83 -13.17
#